data_AF-A0A951A6W6-F1
#
_entry.id   AF-A0A951A6W6-F1
#
_cell.length_a   1.000
_cell.length_b   1.000
_cell.length_c   1.000
_cell.angle_alpha   90.00
_cell.angle_beta   90.00
_cell.angle_gamma   90.00
#
_symmetry.space_group_name_H-M   'P 1'
#
loop_
_entity.id
_entity.type
_entity.pdbx_description
1 polymer ?
#
loop_
_entity_poly.entity_id
_entity_poly.type
_entity_poly.pdbx_seq_one_letter_code
_entity_poly.pdbx_strand_id
1 'polypeptide(L)'
;MSDVPEGFVPVAKTSDVPPGAMIVIAVDRERIMLANVAGQFYALRDMCGHRNAPLSRGRLDGHIVECPLHFAQFDVRTGKLV
;
A
#
# COMPACT_ATOMS: atom_id res chain seq x y z
N MET A 1 12.77 21.54 -2.06
CA MET A 1 13.91 20.89 -1.40
C MET A 1 13.29 19.91 -0.44
N SER A 2 13.37 18.61 -0.73
CA SER A 2 12.73 17.57 0.08
C SER A 2 13.66 17.26 1.24
N ASP A 3 13.24 17.62 2.46
CA ASP A 3 13.87 17.25 3.73
C ASP A 3 13.63 15.75 4.05
N VAL A 4 13.74 14.88 3.04
CA VAL A 4 13.60 13.44 3.24
C VAL A 4 14.92 12.94 3.84
N PRO A 5 14.91 12.38 5.06
CA PRO A 5 16.10 11.80 5.64
C PRO A 5 16.64 10.72 4.72
N GLU A 6 17.94 10.73 4.41
CA GLU A 6 18.57 9.58 3.79
C GLU A 6 18.46 8.38 4.75
N GLY A 7 17.95 7.25 4.24
CA GLY A 7 17.81 6.02 5.02
C GLY A 7 16.36 5.60 5.29
N PHE A 8 16.16 4.83 6.37
CA PHE A 8 14.87 4.27 6.74
C PHE A 8 14.09 5.21 7.65
N VAL A 9 12.79 5.38 7.38
CA VAL A 9 11.87 6.15 8.21
C VAL A 9 10.88 5.21 8.89
N PRO A 10 10.68 5.30 10.22
CA PRO A 10 9.62 4.57 10.90
C PRO A 10 8.26 5.17 10.52
N VAL A 11 7.33 4.33 10.05
CA VAL A 11 6.04 4.79 9.49
C VAL A 11 4.81 4.25 10.21
N ALA A 12 4.93 3.10 10.87
CA ALA A 12 3.85 2.45 11.62
C ALA A 12 4.43 1.41 12.58
N LYS A 13 3.66 1.01 13.59
CA LYS A 13 3.92 -0.22 14.37
C LYS A 13 3.36 -1.42 13.63
N THR A 14 3.94 -2.60 13.85
CA THR A 14 3.41 -3.86 13.30
C THR A 14 1.98 -4.13 13.77
N SER A 15 1.60 -3.67 14.96
CA SER A 15 0.23 -3.75 15.49
C SER A 15 -0.79 -2.89 14.75
N ASP A 16 -0.33 -1.85 14.04
CA ASP A 16 -1.23 -0.93 13.33
C ASP A 16 -1.75 -1.57 12.02
N VAL A 17 -1.08 -2.62 11.53
CA VAL A 17 -1.43 -3.35 10.31
C VAL A 17 -1.44 -4.85 10.61
N PRO A 18 -2.50 -5.37 11.25
CA PRO A 18 -2.60 -6.81 11.52
C PRO A 18 -2.63 -7.62 10.21
N PRO A 19 -2.33 -8.93 10.23
CA PRO A 19 -2.40 -9.77 9.04
C PRO A 19 -3.77 -9.66 8.32
N GLY A 20 -3.72 -9.47 7.01
CA GLY A 20 -4.91 -9.25 6.16
C GLY A 20 -5.38 -7.79 6.07
N ALA A 21 -4.76 -6.87 6.81
CA ALA A 21 -5.13 -5.46 6.78
C ALA A 21 -4.26 -4.63 5.83
N MET A 22 -4.82 -3.47 5.46
CA MET A 22 -4.11 -2.40 4.78
C MET A 22 -4.30 -1.09 5.54
N ILE A 23 -3.27 -0.26 5.59
CA ILE A 23 -3.37 1.14 6.03
C ILE A 23 -2.77 2.07 4.98
N VAL A 24 -3.09 3.35 5.08
CA VAL A 24 -2.37 4.41 4.36
C VAL A 24 -1.46 5.15 5.33
N ILE A 25 -0.24 5.38 4.89
CA ILE A 25 0.74 6.25 5.55
C ILE A 25 1.15 7.36 4.56
N ALA A 26 1.72 8.44 5.09
CA ALA A 26 2.34 9.48 4.28
C ALA A 26 3.83 9.55 4.61
N VAL A 27 4.66 9.54 3.57
CA VAL A 27 6.09 9.82 3.67
C VAL A 27 6.36 11.00 2.74
N ASP A 28 6.68 12.15 3.32
CA ASP A 28 6.74 13.44 2.60
C ASP A 28 5.42 13.71 1.84
N ARG A 29 5.46 13.77 0.50
CA ARG A 29 4.30 14.02 -0.37
C ARG A 29 3.68 12.76 -0.95
N GLU A 30 4.24 11.59 -0.63
CA GLU A 30 3.81 10.31 -1.16
C GLU A 30 2.89 9.59 -0.18
N ARG A 31 1.70 9.21 -0.67
CA ARG A 31 0.83 8.29 0.06
C ARG A 31 1.21 6.87 -0.28
N ILE A 32 1.46 6.06 0.73
CA ILE A 32 1.86 4.67 0.60
C ILE A 32 0.80 3.80 1.27
N MET A 33 0.35 2.79 0.53
CA MET A 33 -0.47 1.72 1.08
C MET A 33 0.47 0.66 1.65
N LEU A 34 0.35 0.41 2.95
CA LEU A 34 1.04 -0.69 3.62
C LEU A 34 0.06 -1.86 3.74
N ALA A 35 0.43 -3.02 3.20
CA ALA A 35 -0.35 -4.26 3.30
C ALA A 35 0.41 -5.29 4.13
N ASN A 36 -0.31 -6.01 5.00
CA ASN A 36 0.24 -7.16 5.72
C ASN A 36 -0.39 -8.45 5.19
N VAL A 37 0.40 -9.26 4.48
CA VAL A 37 -0.02 -10.56 3.97
C VAL A 37 0.64 -11.63 4.82
N ALA A 38 -0.14 -12.28 5.69
CA ALA A 38 0.31 -13.38 6.54
C ALA A 38 1.58 -13.06 7.38
N GLY A 39 1.73 -11.82 7.84
CA GLY A 39 2.87 -11.35 8.63
C GLY A 39 3.99 -10.70 7.81
N GLN A 40 3.94 -10.78 6.48
CA GLN A 40 4.88 -10.11 5.59
C GLN A 40 4.30 -8.77 5.10
N PHE A 41 5.07 -7.70 5.27
CA PHE A 41 4.65 -6.35 4.87
C PHE A 41 5.09 -6.03 3.45
N TYR A 42 4.19 -5.37 2.72
CA TYR A 42 4.39 -4.85 1.38
C TYR A 42 3.95 -3.40 1.30
N ALA A 43 4.62 -2.61 0.47
CA ALA A 43 4.35 -1.19 0.31
C ALA A 43 4.19 -0.86 -1.18
N LEU A 44 3.11 -0.14 -1.51
CA LEU A 44 2.84 0.38 -2.85
C LEU A 44 2.44 1.84 -2.72
N ARG A 45 2.60 2.63 -3.79
CA ARG A 45 1.93 3.93 -3.84
C ARG A 45 0.42 3.69 -3.68
N ASP A 46 -0.23 4.47 -2.82
CA ASP A 46 -1.67 4.39 -2.56
C ASP A 46 -2.48 5.04 -3.70
N MET A 47 -2.30 4.51 -4.92
CA MET A 47 -2.82 5.10 -6.14
C MET A 47 -2.94 4.04 -7.23
N CYS A 48 -4.18 3.76 -7.63
CA CYS A 48 -4.46 2.90 -8.78
C CYS A 48 -3.92 3.55 -10.06
N GLY A 49 -3.14 2.81 -10.85
CA GLY A 49 -2.57 3.29 -12.11
C GLY A 49 -3.58 3.66 -13.20
N HIS A 50 -4.87 3.39 -13.01
CA HIS A 50 -5.93 3.76 -13.96
C HIS A 50 -6.49 5.18 -13.70
N ARG A 51 -7.12 5.41 -12.55
CA ARG A 51 -7.78 6.70 -12.21
C ARG A 51 -7.47 7.19 -10.80
N ASN A 52 -6.28 6.87 -10.29
CA ASN A 52 -5.71 7.39 -9.04
C ASN A 52 -6.55 7.15 -7.77
N ALA A 53 -7.45 6.17 -7.78
CA ALA A 53 -8.16 5.76 -6.58
C ALA A 53 -7.18 5.24 -5.51
N PRO A 54 -7.40 5.52 -4.22
CA PRO A 54 -6.62 4.92 -3.14
C PRO A 54 -6.80 3.40 -3.12
N LEU A 55 -5.73 2.65 -3.33
CA LEU A 55 -5.73 1.19 -3.27
C LEU A 55 -5.99 0.69 -1.84
N SER A 56 -5.58 1.46 -0.83
CA SER A 56 -5.84 1.21 0.59
C SER A 56 -7.32 1.17 0.96
N ARG A 57 -8.20 1.77 0.14
CA ARG A 57 -9.66 1.68 0.30
C ARG A 57 -10.28 0.50 -0.45
N GLY A 58 -9.45 -0.28 -1.13
CA GLY A 58 -9.81 -1.49 -1.84
C GLY A 58 -9.89 -2.71 -0.94
N ARG A 59 -9.78 -3.89 -1.55
CA ARG A 59 -9.79 -5.18 -0.86
C ARG A 59 -8.46 -5.88 -1.05
N LEU A 60 -7.91 -6.42 0.04
CA LEU A 60 -6.73 -7.30 0.00
C LEU A 60 -7.18 -8.75 0.02
N ASP A 61 -6.65 -9.56 -0.89
CA ASP A 61 -6.91 -10.99 -1.01
C ASP A 61 -5.61 -11.73 -1.31
N GLY A 62 -5.02 -12.34 -0.29
CA GLY A 62 -3.66 -12.86 -0.37
C GLY A 62 -2.68 -11.77 -0.79
N HIS A 63 -2.01 -11.95 -1.93
CA HIS A 63 -1.07 -10.98 -2.48
C HIS A 63 -1.70 -10.00 -3.48
N ILE A 64 -3.03 -10.04 -3.65
CA ILE A 64 -3.71 -9.20 -4.64
C ILE A 64 -4.47 -8.08 -3.93
N VAL A 65 -4.22 -6.84 -4.34
CA VAL A 65 -5.06 -5.70 -3.97
C VAL A 65 -5.98 -5.35 -5.13
N GLU A 66 -7.27 -5.27 -4.84
CA GLU A 66 -8.32 -4.90 -5.79
C GLU A 66 -8.72 -3.45 -5.59
N CYS A 67 -8.67 -2.66 -6.66
CA CYS A 67 -9.05 -1.25 -6.65
C CYS A 67 -10.55 -1.08 -6.34
N PRO A 68 -10.94 -0.16 -5.43
CA PRO A 68 -12.33 -0.02 -4.99
C PRO A 68 -13.29 0.56 -6.04
N LEU A 69 -12.78 1.15 -7.12
CA LEU A 69 -13.65 1.81 -8.12
C LEU A 69 -14.03 0.91 -9.28
N HIS A 70 -13.04 0.30 -9.94
CA HIS A 70 -13.24 -0.47 -11.17
C HIS A 70 -12.52 -1.83 -11.11
N PHE A 71 -12.19 -2.28 -9.90
CA PHE A 71 -11.75 -3.66 -9.61
C PHE A 71 -10.47 -4.11 -10.32
N ALA A 72 -9.67 -3.19 -10.86
CA ALA A 72 -8.32 -3.51 -11.32
C ALA A 72 -7.51 -4.13 -10.18
N GLN A 73 -6.82 -5.24 -10.46
CA GLN A 73 -6.11 -6.04 -9.48
C GLN A 73 -4.59 -5.89 -9.66
N PHE A 74 -3.87 -5.78 -8.55
CA PHE A 74 -2.42 -5.61 -8.56
C PHE A 74 -1.76 -6.56 -7.57
N ASP A 75 -0.63 -7.15 -7.94
CA ASP A 75 0.18 -7.97 -7.02
C ASP A 75 1.02 -7.07 -6.09
N VAL A 76 0.79 -7.13 -4.79
CA VAL A 76 1.47 -6.27 -3.79
C VAL A 76 2.98 -6.51 -3.69
N ARG A 77 3.48 -7.63 -4.20
CA ARG A 77 4.93 -7.93 -4.21
C ARG A 77 5.66 -7.21 -5.34
N THR A 78 4.94 -6.86 -6.40
CA THR A 78 5.55 -6.36 -7.65
C THR A 78 4.95 -5.05 -8.16
N GLY A 79 3.75 -4.68 -7.71
CA GLY A 79 2.97 -3.57 -8.23
C GLY A 79 2.39 -3.78 -9.63
N LYS A 80 2.56 -4.97 -10.24
CA LYS A 80 2.07 -5.27 -11.58
C LYS A 80 0.57 -5.55 -11.58
N LEU A 81 -0.11 -5.13 -12.65
CA LEU A 81 -1.49 -5.50 -12.94
C LEU A 81 -1.58 -7.02 -13.15
N VAL A 82 -2.68 -7.62 -12.69
CA VAL A 82 -3.03 -9.03 -12.90
C VAL A 82 -4.08 -9.16 -13.99
#